data_AF-A0A9E2Y8Q5-F1
#
_entry.id   AF-A0A9E2Y8Q5-F1
#
_cell.length_a   1.000
_cell.length_b   1.000
_cell.length_c   1.000
_cell.angle_alpha   90.00
_cell.angle_beta   90.00
_cell.angle_gamma   90.00
#
_symmetry.space_group_name_H-M   'P 1'
#
loop_
_entity.id
_entity.type
_entity.pdbx_description
1 polymer ?
#
loop_
_entity_poly.entity_id
_entity_poly.type
_entity_poly.pdbx_seq_one_letter_code
_entity_poly.pdbx_strand_id
1 'polypeptide(L)'
;MLISTIIVVGAAVVVTGWTNRDLITIKIASVYARIPPKPGAATTFATQSPGALRGDAPWALSALPECLVQTSKSTGPQPYVRSRLPAAAVRIVPPATLVYGDCSIRIAGNEAFVRRGADRLRIPPFVQFYRAEGFLVLIREMPGSAELRIYQP
;
A
#
# COMPACT_ATOMS: atom_id res chain seq x y z
N MET A 1 18.48 -2.30 69.27
CA MET A 1 17.68 -1.63 68.20
C MET A 1 18.35 -1.65 66.83
N LEU A 2 19.67 -1.43 66.72
CA LEU A 2 20.42 -1.47 65.45
C LEU A 2 20.28 -2.75 64.62
N ILE A 3 20.20 -3.92 65.27
CA ILE A 3 20.09 -5.21 64.57
C ILE A 3 18.71 -5.34 63.89
N SER A 4 17.65 -4.85 64.54
CA SER A 4 16.28 -4.91 64.01
C SER A 4 16.12 -3.97 62.82
N THR A 5 16.72 -2.78 62.85
CA THR A 5 16.67 -1.84 61.71
C THR A 5 17.43 -2.38 60.50
N ILE A 6 18.57 -3.06 60.71
CA ILE A 6 19.33 -3.71 59.62
C ILE A 6 18.51 -4.80 58.94
N ILE A 7 17.80 -5.63 59.71
CA ILE A 7 16.98 -6.72 59.16
C ILE A 7 15.81 -6.15 58.35
N VAL A 8 15.12 -5.13 58.86
CA VAL A 8 13.96 -4.53 58.16
C VAL A 8 14.40 -3.84 56.87
N VAL A 9 15.51 -3.09 56.89
CA VAL A 9 16.04 -2.42 55.69
C VAL A 9 16.54 -3.46 54.68
N GLY A 10 17.24 -4.51 55.14
CA GLY A 10 17.68 -5.60 54.26
C GLY A 10 16.52 -6.31 53.57
N ALA A 11 15.47 -6.65 54.32
CA ALA A 11 14.27 -7.27 53.77
C ALA A 11 13.56 -6.35 52.75
N ALA A 12 13.45 -5.06 53.04
CA ALA A 12 12.83 -4.08 52.14
C ALA A 12 13.60 -3.93 50.81
N VAL A 13 14.94 -3.93 50.86
CA VAL A 13 15.78 -3.86 49.65
C VAL A 13 15.65 -5.12 48.80
N VAL A 14 15.59 -6.30 49.43
CA VAL A 14 15.40 -7.56 48.69
C VAL A 14 14.03 -7.60 48.01
N VAL A 15 12.95 -7.21 48.70
CA VAL A 15 11.59 -7.21 48.15
C VAL A 15 11.42 -6.21 46.99
N THR A 16 11.97 -5.00 47.13
CA THR A 16 11.91 -3.98 46.08
C THR A 16 12.79 -4.33 44.87
N GLY A 17 13.93 -4.99 45.09
CA GLY A 17 14.77 -5.52 44.00
C GLY A 17 14.09 -6.67 43.23
N TRP A 18 13.36 -7.54 43.93
CA TRP A 18 12.69 -8.69 43.31
C TRP A 18 11.50 -8.27 42.44
N THR A 19 10.65 -7.38 42.97
CA THR A 19 9.47 -6.85 42.25
C THR A 19 9.85 -6.04 41.01
N ASN A 20 10.96 -5.30 41.02
CA ASN A 20 11.44 -4.56 39.85
C ASN A 20 11.95 -5.47 38.72
N ARG A 21 12.46 -6.68 39.01
CA ARG A 21 12.91 -7.61 37.96
C ARG A 21 11.76 -8.11 37.08
N ASP A 22 10.58 -8.32 37.65
CA ASP A 22 9.42 -8.77 36.88
C ASP A 22 8.90 -7.67 35.94
N LEU A 23 8.93 -6.41 36.35
CA LEU A 23 8.54 -5.26 35.52
C LEU A 23 9.43 -5.06 34.28
N ILE A 24 10.73 -5.37 34.38
CA ILE A 24 11.67 -5.25 33.25
C ILE A 24 11.44 -6.38 32.23
N THR A 25 11.04 -7.57 32.70
CA THR A 25 10.86 -8.76 31.85
C THR A 25 9.66 -8.63 30.90
N ILE A 26 8.66 -7.82 31.24
CA ILE A 26 7.44 -7.65 30.41
C ILE A 26 7.65 -6.67 29.24
N LYS A 27 8.70 -5.84 29.25
CA LYS A 27 8.97 -4.85 28.18
C LYS A 27 9.71 -5.41 26.95
N ILE A 28 10.12 -6.68 26.95
CA ILE A 28 10.90 -7.30 25.86
C ILE A 28 10.14 -8.48 25.22
N ALA A 29 8.82 -8.51 25.37
CA ALA A 29 7.95 -9.37 24.56
C ALA A 29 7.49 -8.67 23.28
N SER A 30 8.34 -7.86 22.63
CA SER A 30 8.19 -7.60 21.20
C SER A 30 8.70 -8.82 20.44
N VAL A 31 8.00 -9.94 20.61
CA VAL A 31 8.17 -11.09 19.73
C VAL A 31 7.80 -10.58 18.36
N TYR A 32 8.80 -10.48 17.51
CA TYR A 32 8.67 -10.39 16.06
C TYR A 32 7.58 -11.37 15.64
N ALA A 33 6.37 -10.86 15.42
CA ALA A 33 5.38 -11.60 14.66
C ALA A 33 6.03 -11.75 13.28
N ARG A 34 6.56 -12.95 13.00
CA ARG A 34 6.85 -13.35 11.63
C ARG A 34 5.49 -13.45 10.95
N ILE A 35 4.97 -12.30 10.52
CA ILE A 35 3.91 -12.26 9.53
C ILE A 35 4.54 -12.97 8.33
N PRO A 36 4.04 -14.15 7.92
CA PRO A 36 4.53 -14.74 6.69
C PRO A 36 4.37 -13.67 5.61
N PRO A 37 5.41 -13.38 4.81
CA PRO A 37 5.25 -12.46 3.70
C PRO A 37 4.04 -12.95 2.92
N LYS A 38 3.06 -12.06 2.69
CA LYS A 38 1.87 -12.36 1.90
C LYS A 38 2.36 -13.18 0.70
N PRO A 39 1.89 -14.43 0.52
CA PRO A 39 2.47 -15.32 -0.47
C PRO A 39 2.54 -14.54 -1.78
N GLY A 40 3.77 -14.36 -2.28
CA GLY A 40 3.98 -13.76 -3.57
C GLY A 40 3.16 -14.59 -4.53
N ALA A 41 2.16 -13.97 -5.16
CA ALA A 41 1.43 -14.67 -6.20
C ALA A 41 2.47 -15.05 -7.24
N ALA A 42 2.81 -16.35 -7.30
CA ALA A 42 3.63 -16.89 -8.35
C ALA A 42 2.88 -16.60 -9.65
N THR A 43 3.26 -15.50 -10.28
CA THR A 43 2.72 -15.07 -11.56
C THR A 43 3.48 -15.92 -12.56
N THR A 44 2.95 -17.11 -12.83
CA THR A 44 3.31 -17.86 -14.02
C THR A 44 2.86 -16.98 -15.18
N PHE A 45 3.80 -16.25 -15.77
CA PHE A 45 3.56 -15.51 -17.00
C PHE A 45 3.37 -16.56 -18.11
N ALA A 46 2.13 -16.97 -18.33
CA ALA A 46 1.77 -17.59 -19.58
C ALA A 46 2.00 -16.54 -20.66
N THR A 47 2.99 -16.75 -21.52
CA THR A 47 3.17 -15.99 -22.75
C THR A 47 1.90 -16.18 -23.59
N GLN A 48 0.91 -15.30 -23.42
CA GLN A 48 -0.30 -15.29 -24.20
C GLN A 48 -0.06 -14.52 -25.49
N SER A 49 -0.41 -15.19 -26.60
CA SER A 49 -0.39 -14.70 -27.97
C SER A 49 -1.02 -13.29 -28.08
N PRO A 50 -0.55 -12.41 -28.99
CA PRO A 50 -1.02 -11.03 -29.17
C PRO A 50 -2.43 -10.99 -29.80
N GLY A 51 -3.43 -11.46 -29.06
CA GLY A 51 -4.84 -11.16 -29.29
C GLY A 51 -5.27 -9.97 -28.43
N ALA A 52 -6.27 -9.21 -28.87
CA ALA A 52 -6.83 -8.12 -28.07
C ALA A 52 -7.36 -8.66 -26.73
N LEU A 53 -6.61 -8.43 -25.64
CA LEU A 53 -7.02 -8.75 -24.27
C LEU A 53 -8.32 -8.01 -23.94
N ARG A 54 -9.44 -8.73 -23.95
CA ARG A 54 -10.75 -8.26 -23.49
C ARG A 54 -10.92 -8.71 -22.05
N GLY A 55 -10.63 -7.81 -21.12
CA GLY A 55 -10.80 -8.04 -19.69
C GLY A 55 -10.67 -6.73 -18.91
N ASP A 56 -11.37 -6.63 -17.78
CA ASP A 56 -11.29 -5.48 -16.89
C ASP A 56 -9.98 -5.52 -16.12
N ALA A 57 -9.01 -4.69 -16.53
CA ALA A 57 -7.70 -4.55 -15.89
C ALA A 57 -7.59 -3.18 -15.19
N PRO A 58 -8.28 -2.97 -14.04
CA PRO A 58 -8.24 -1.68 -13.31
C PRO A 58 -6.84 -1.26 -12.90
N TRP A 59 -5.94 -2.23 -12.78
CA TRP A 59 -4.56 -2.05 -12.36
C TRP A 59 -3.57 -2.36 -13.47
N ALA A 60 -3.96 -2.13 -14.73
CA ALA A 60 -3.12 -2.31 -15.91
C ALA A 60 -1.72 -1.68 -15.77
N LEU A 61 -1.61 -0.56 -15.05
CA LEU A 61 -0.34 0.12 -14.81
C LEU A 61 0.67 -0.72 -14.03
N SER A 62 0.20 -1.63 -13.16
CA SER A 62 1.07 -2.55 -12.44
C SER A 62 1.73 -3.61 -13.34
N ALA A 63 1.25 -3.77 -14.58
CA ALA A 63 1.85 -4.64 -15.58
C ALA A 63 2.92 -3.93 -16.43
N LEU A 64 3.21 -2.65 -16.14
CA LEU A 64 4.16 -1.80 -16.87
C LEU A 64 5.21 -1.19 -15.91
N PRO A 65 5.98 -2.02 -15.16
CA PRO A 65 6.90 -1.55 -14.14
C PRO A 65 8.05 -0.69 -14.69
N GLU A 66 8.37 -0.81 -15.98
CA GLU A 66 9.36 0.02 -16.66
C GLU A 66 8.93 1.47 -16.88
N CYS A 67 7.62 1.75 -16.81
CA CYS A 67 7.07 3.10 -16.94
C CYS A 67 6.47 3.62 -15.64
N LEU A 68 5.90 2.73 -14.83
CA LEU A 68 5.17 3.08 -13.62
C LEU A 68 5.38 1.99 -12.56
N VAL A 69 6.11 2.34 -11.51
CA VAL A 69 6.34 1.44 -10.38
C VAL A 69 5.25 1.68 -9.34
N GLN A 70 4.50 0.63 -9.01
CA GLN A 70 3.52 0.71 -7.91
C GLN A 70 4.26 0.80 -6.57
N THR A 71 4.19 1.95 -5.90
CA THR A 71 4.87 2.18 -4.62
C THR A 71 3.97 1.91 -3.42
N SER A 72 2.65 2.01 -3.57
CA SER A 72 1.70 1.79 -2.48
C SER A 72 0.36 1.23 -2.95
N LYS A 73 -0.27 0.45 -2.07
CA LYS A 73 -1.63 -0.08 -2.22
C LYS A 73 -2.38 0.06 -0.90
N SER A 74 -3.62 0.53 -0.98
CA SER A 74 -4.55 0.61 0.14
C SER A 74 -5.91 0.07 -0.25
N THR A 75 -6.53 -0.73 0.61
CA THR A 75 -7.87 -1.30 0.39
C THR A 75 -8.68 -1.20 1.68
N GLY A 76 -9.94 -0.79 1.57
CA GLY A 76 -10.83 -0.65 2.72
C GLY A 76 -12.08 0.15 2.40
N PRO A 77 -12.82 0.61 3.42
CA PRO A 77 -13.97 1.50 3.23
C PRO A 77 -13.59 2.79 2.48
N GLN A 78 -14.51 3.37 1.72
CA GLN A 78 -14.25 4.58 0.94
C GLN A 78 -13.64 5.74 1.76
N PRO A 79 -14.11 6.07 2.99
CA PRO A 79 -13.51 7.14 3.79
C PRO A 79 -12.04 6.88 4.12
N TYR A 80 -11.69 5.64 4.43
CA TYR A 80 -10.34 5.21 4.76
C TYR A 80 -9.40 5.26 3.55
N VAL A 81 -9.92 4.94 2.36
CA VAL A 81 -9.12 5.01 1.13
C VAL A 81 -8.89 6.46 0.72
N ARG A 82 -9.91 7.32 0.83
CA ARG A 82 -9.81 8.74 0.52
C ARG A 82 -8.88 9.50 1.46
N SER A 83 -8.82 9.12 2.74
CA SER A 83 -7.87 9.73 3.69
C SER A 83 -6.40 9.41 3.40
N ARG A 84 -6.13 8.47 2.48
CA ARG A 84 -4.77 8.10 2.03
C ARG A 84 -4.39 8.69 0.68
N LEU A 85 -5.26 9.50 0.10
CA LEU A 85 -4.90 10.29 -1.05
C LEU A 85 -3.74 11.22 -0.64
N PRO A 86 -2.64 11.30 -1.42
CA PRO A 86 -1.56 12.23 -1.11
C PRO A 86 -2.08 13.66 -0.97
N ALA A 87 -1.46 14.44 -0.08
CA ALA A 87 -1.77 15.85 0.05
C ALA A 87 -1.60 16.55 -1.31
N ALA A 88 -2.48 17.51 -1.61
CA ALA A 88 -2.53 18.22 -2.90
C ALA A 88 -2.77 17.35 -4.15
N ALA A 89 -3.22 16.10 -4.01
CA ALA A 89 -3.62 15.30 -5.16
C ALA A 89 -4.80 15.94 -5.90
N VAL A 90 -4.61 16.26 -7.18
CA VAL A 90 -5.62 16.88 -8.04
C VAL A 90 -6.21 15.82 -8.96
N ARG A 91 -7.55 15.76 -9.02
CA ARG A 91 -8.25 14.84 -9.93
C ARG A 91 -7.96 15.23 -11.38
N ILE A 92 -7.57 14.25 -12.18
CA ILE A 92 -7.36 14.42 -13.62
C ILE A 92 -8.73 14.40 -14.30
N VAL A 93 -9.08 15.49 -14.97
CA VAL A 93 -10.35 15.63 -15.68
C VAL A 93 -10.21 15.09 -17.11
N PRO A 94 -11.00 14.10 -17.53
CA PRO A 94 -11.04 13.63 -18.91
C PRO A 94 -11.63 14.70 -19.86
N PRO A 95 -11.21 14.76 -21.13
CA PRO A 95 -10.18 13.92 -21.75
C PRO A 95 -8.77 14.38 -21.36
N ALA A 96 -7.88 13.43 -21.11
CA ALA A 96 -6.48 13.72 -20.79
C ALA A 96 -5.54 12.67 -21.39
N THR A 97 -4.32 13.09 -21.72
CA THR A 97 -3.24 12.19 -22.13
C THR A 97 -2.04 12.41 -21.21
N LEU A 98 -1.53 11.32 -20.65
CA LEU A 98 -0.33 11.30 -19.80
C LEU A 98 0.74 10.52 -20.54
N VAL A 99 1.98 10.99 -20.49
CA VAL A 99 3.14 10.35 -21.13
C VAL A 99 4.23 10.17 -20.09
N TYR A 100 4.74 8.95 -19.98
CA TYR A 100 5.79 8.55 -19.04
C TYR A 100 6.76 7.63 -19.80
N GLY A 101 7.92 8.16 -20.20
CA GLY A 101 8.84 7.47 -21.11
C GLY A 101 8.12 7.02 -22.39
N ASP A 102 8.17 5.73 -22.68
CA ASP A 102 7.54 5.10 -23.85
C ASP A 102 6.06 4.70 -23.63
N CYS A 103 5.52 4.96 -22.44
CA CYS A 103 4.13 4.68 -22.10
C CYS A 103 3.25 5.91 -22.25
N SER A 104 2.06 5.72 -22.83
CA SER A 104 1.01 6.75 -22.89
C SER A 104 -0.29 6.23 -22.28
N ILE A 105 -0.94 7.07 -21.49
CA ILE A 105 -2.25 6.80 -20.89
C ILE A 105 -3.23 7.82 -21.44
N ARG A 106 -4.23 7.36 -22.19
CA ARG A 106 -5.32 8.19 -22.70
C ARG A 106 -6.57 7.96 -21.87
N ILE A 107 -6.96 8.96 -21.10
CA ILE A 107 -8.16 8.96 -20.27
C ILE A 107 -9.29 9.57 -21.10
N ALA A 108 -10.33 8.77 -21.39
CA ALA A 108 -11.45 9.17 -22.23
C ALA A 108 -12.77 8.88 -21.50
N GLY A 109 -13.41 9.93 -21.00
CA GLY A 109 -14.64 9.81 -20.21
C GLY A 109 -14.40 9.03 -18.92
N ASN A 110 -15.07 7.89 -18.77
CA ASN A 110 -14.95 7.02 -17.61
C ASN A 110 -13.88 5.92 -17.74
N GLU A 111 -13.20 5.81 -18.88
CA GLU A 111 -12.21 4.77 -19.15
C GLU A 111 -10.82 5.33 -19.40
N ALA A 112 -9.80 4.49 -19.32
CA ALA A 112 -8.47 4.84 -19.79
C ALA A 112 -7.83 3.71 -20.59
N PHE A 113 -7.00 4.10 -21.55
CA PHE A 113 -6.24 3.20 -22.41
C PHE A 113 -4.76 3.46 -22.22
N VAL A 114 -4.03 2.42 -21.86
CA VAL A 114 -2.58 2.47 -21.71
C VAL A 114 -1.95 1.84 -22.93
N ARG A 115 -0.95 2.49 -23.50
CA ARG A 115 -0.21 2.01 -24.67
C ARG A 115 1.29 2.07 -24.41
N ARG A 116 1.97 0.97 -24.73
CA ARG A 116 3.44 0.83 -24.72
C ARG A 116 3.84 0.09 -25.99
N GLY A 117 4.43 0.79 -26.97
CA GLY A 117 4.70 0.21 -28.30
C GLY A 117 3.43 -0.39 -28.94
N ALA A 118 3.41 -1.72 -29.09
CA ALA A 118 2.28 -2.49 -29.61
C ALA A 118 1.25 -2.90 -28.53
N ASP A 119 1.63 -2.89 -27.26
CA ASP A 119 0.76 -3.29 -26.16
C ASP A 119 -0.33 -2.26 -25.92
N ARG A 120 -1.56 -2.75 -25.69
CA ARG A 120 -2.73 -1.92 -25.38
C ARG A 120 -3.49 -2.56 -24.24
N LEU A 121 -3.60 -1.83 -23.13
CA LEU A 121 -4.34 -2.25 -21.95
C LEU A 121 -5.50 -1.27 -21.70
N ARG A 122 -6.66 -1.80 -21.33
CA ARG A 122 -7.84 -1.00 -20.99
C ARG A 122 -8.04 -1.02 -19.48
N ILE A 123 -8.15 0.17 -18.91
CA ILE A 123 -8.59 0.39 -17.54
C ILE A 123 -10.11 0.60 -17.59
N PRO A 124 -10.90 -0.28 -16.97
CA PRO A 124 -12.36 -0.24 -17.00
C PRO A 124 -12.92 1.04 -16.36
N PRO A 125 -14.23 1.28 -16.54
CA PRO A 125 -14.93 2.33 -15.82
C PRO A 125 -14.79 2.18 -14.30
N PHE A 126 -15.08 3.27 -13.57
CA PHE A 126 -15.02 3.37 -12.10
C PHE A 126 -13.62 3.50 -11.50
N VAL A 127 -12.61 3.81 -12.33
CA VAL A 127 -11.29 4.23 -11.87
C VAL A 127 -11.14 5.74 -12.01
N GLN A 128 -10.81 6.40 -10.92
CA GLN A 128 -10.53 7.82 -10.85
C GLN A 128 -9.02 8.04 -10.82
N PHE A 129 -8.54 8.95 -11.66
CA PHE A 129 -7.13 9.30 -11.77
C PHE A 129 -6.85 10.61 -11.06
N TYR A 130 -5.76 10.65 -10.30
CA TYR A 130 -5.27 11.82 -9.60
C TYR A 130 -3.78 12.01 -9.89
N ARG A 131 -3.37 13.26 -10.00
CA ARG A 131 -1.96 13.64 -10.06
C ARG A 131 -1.57 14.24 -8.72
N ALA A 132 -0.51 13.71 -8.13
CA ALA A 132 0.20 14.33 -7.00
C ALA A 132 1.65 14.59 -7.44
N GLU A 133 2.40 15.37 -6.66
CA GLU A 133 3.80 15.68 -6.98
C GLU A 133 4.62 14.39 -7.15
N GLY A 134 5.08 14.12 -8.37
CA GLY A 134 5.84 12.90 -8.71
C GLY A 134 5.04 11.59 -8.72
N PHE A 135 3.72 11.61 -8.49
CA PHE A 135 2.92 10.39 -8.41
C PHE A 135 1.66 10.43 -9.26
N LEU A 136 1.34 9.29 -9.85
CA LEU A 136 0.03 9.00 -10.42
C LEU A 136 -0.75 8.11 -9.44
N VAL A 137 -1.95 8.55 -9.06
CA VAL A 137 -2.78 7.85 -8.08
C VAL A 137 -4.07 7.41 -8.74
N LEU A 138 -4.42 6.14 -8.57
CA LEU A 138 -5.67 5.58 -9.06
C LEU A 138 -6.53 5.16 -7.87
N ILE A 139 -7.80 5.55 -7.87
CA ILE A 139 -8.82 5.05 -6.95
C ILE A 139 -9.85 4.28 -7.75
N ARG A 140 -10.12 3.03 -7.36
CA ARG A 140 -11.25 2.25 -7.84
C ARG A 140 -12.27 2.12 -6.73
N GLU A 141 -13.50 2.54 -7.00
CA GLU A 141 -14.62 2.34 -6.10
C GLU A 141 -15.34 1.02 -6.44
N MET A 142 -15.70 0.26 -5.42
CA MET A 142 -16.40 -1.02 -5.49
C MET A 142 -17.58 -1.00 -4.51
N PRO A 143 -18.59 -1.87 -4.65
CA PRO A 143 -19.65 -1.99 -3.66
C PRO A 143 -19.07 -2.29 -2.27
N GLY A 144 -19.28 -1.38 -1.32
CA GLY A 144 -18.81 -1.50 0.07
C GLY A 144 -17.30 -1.33 0.30
N SER A 145 -16.49 -1.08 -0.73
CA SER A 145 -15.04 -0.93 -0.58
C SER A 145 -14.42 -0.04 -1.66
N ALA A 146 -13.18 0.39 -1.44
CA ALA A 146 -12.37 1.03 -2.45
C ALA A 146 -10.95 0.50 -2.40
N GLU A 147 -10.22 0.68 -3.50
CA GLU A 147 -8.79 0.40 -3.57
C GLU A 147 -8.09 1.61 -4.17
N LEU A 148 -7.01 2.04 -3.53
CA LEU A 148 -6.11 3.09 -3.99
C LEU A 148 -4.75 2.47 -4.32
N ARG A 149 -4.18 2.89 -5.44
CA ARG A 149 -2.80 2.55 -5.82
C ARG A 149 -2.05 3.82 -6.18
N ILE A 150 -0.80 3.90 -5.73
CA ILE A 150 0.13 4.99 -6.03
C ILE A 150 1.21 4.43 -6.93
N TYR A 151 1.48 5.15 -8.01
CA TYR A 151 2.48 4.82 -9.01
C TYR A 151 3.49 5.97 -9.10
N GLN A 152 4.76 5.61 -9.14
CA GLN A 152 5.85 6.51 -9.45
C GLN A 152 6.26 6.30 -10.91
N PRO A 153 6.29 7.34 -11.75
CA PRO A 153 6.83 7.27 -13.11
C PRO A 153 8.33 6.99 -13.16
#